data_AF-A0A9Q4GH14-F1
#
_entry.id   AF-A0A9Q4GH14-F1
#
_cell.length_a   1.000
_cell.length_b   1.000
_cell.length_c   1.000
_cell.angle_alpha   90.00
_cell.angle_beta   90.00
_cell.angle_gamma   90.00
#
_symmetry.space_group_name_H-M   'P 1'
#
loop_
_entity.id
_entity.type
_entity.pdbx_description
1 polymer ?
#
loop_
_entity_poly.entity_id
_entity_poly.type
_entity_poly.pdbx_seq_one_letter_code
_entity_poly.pdbx_strand_id
1 'polypeptide(L)'
;MYIRIAIAAVLLVFAVGVPTVQGSSGVDCSEVHYNATDPYEVWNIDQLQCMEPDEDYGIQSDIDASETSGWNDGAGFEPVSAGNESDEFSGTLVGNGHNISGLTVHRPREDEVGLFGTVASGGSVSNININDVNVTGDENVGGLAGKVEENAEVSDVTVDGELSGNSTVGGVVGANNGSIIGSASRAAVTGDTSTGNLVGVNNGVINSGNDSESELPAFAAIAILITFLLAVAAVIVKKR
;
A
#
# COMPACT_ATOMS: atom_id res chain seq x y z
N MET A 1 -33.59 33.08 -66.31
CA MET A 1 -34.30 32.30 -65.27
C MET A 1 -33.30 31.30 -64.70
N TYR A 2 -32.67 31.63 -63.57
CA TYR A 2 -31.57 30.84 -63.00
C TYR A 2 -32.13 29.84 -61.98
N ILE A 3 -31.91 28.54 -62.19
CA ILE A 3 -32.27 27.47 -61.25
C ILE A 3 -31.05 27.21 -60.36
N ARG A 4 -31.20 27.44 -59.04
CA ARG A 4 -30.18 27.13 -58.03
C ARG A 4 -30.30 25.65 -57.64
N ILE A 5 -29.24 24.89 -57.88
CA ILE A 5 -29.11 23.50 -57.42
C ILE A 5 -28.63 23.55 -55.96
N ALA A 6 -29.46 23.11 -55.03
CA ALA A 6 -29.07 22.94 -53.64
C ALA A 6 -28.47 21.53 -53.46
N ILE A 7 -27.18 21.44 -53.15
CA ILE A 7 -26.50 20.20 -52.77
C ILE A 7 -26.70 20.04 -51.26
N ALA A 8 -27.46 19.03 -50.85
CA ALA A 8 -27.59 18.66 -49.44
C ALA A 8 -26.37 17.80 -49.05
N ALA A 9 -25.49 18.35 -48.20
CA ALA A 9 -24.39 17.60 -47.61
C ALA A 9 -24.94 16.72 -46.48
N VAL A 10 -24.90 15.41 -46.65
CA VAL A 10 -25.19 14.45 -45.57
C VAL A 10 -23.95 14.38 -44.68
N LEU A 11 -24.03 14.99 -43.50
CA LEU A 11 -22.98 14.93 -42.48
C LEU A 11 -23.10 13.57 -41.78
N LEU A 12 -22.18 12.66 -42.11
CA LEU A 12 -22.07 11.34 -41.50
C LEU A 12 -21.31 11.51 -40.17
N VAL A 13 -22.06 11.60 -39.07
CA VAL A 13 -21.48 11.66 -37.73
C VAL A 13 -21.06 10.24 -37.35
N PHE A 14 -19.76 9.96 -37.39
CA PHE A 14 -19.21 8.78 -36.74
C PHE A 14 -19.25 9.02 -35.23
N ALA A 15 -20.23 8.42 -34.56
CA ALA A 15 -20.16 8.26 -33.12
C ALA A 15 -19.00 7.31 -32.83
N VAL A 16 -17.84 7.85 -32.46
CA VAL A 16 -16.87 7.07 -31.68
C VAL A 16 -17.61 6.73 -30.39
N GLY A 17 -18.05 5.48 -30.27
CA GLY A 17 -18.51 4.95 -29.01
C GLY A 17 -17.36 5.17 -28.02
N VAL A 18 -17.55 6.08 -27.07
CA VAL A 18 -16.74 6.06 -25.86
C VAL A 18 -16.98 4.66 -25.31
N PRO A 19 -15.95 3.80 -25.16
CA PRO A 19 -16.15 2.56 -24.46
C PRO A 19 -16.68 2.96 -23.08
N THR A 20 -17.95 2.63 -22.82
CA THR A 20 -18.45 2.63 -21.46
C THR A 20 -17.53 1.65 -20.76
N VAL A 21 -16.66 2.14 -19.88
CA VAL A 21 -16.05 1.30 -18.85
C VAL A 21 -17.26 0.74 -18.12
N GLN A 22 -17.63 -0.50 -18.47
CA GLN A 22 -18.52 -1.25 -17.61
C GLN A 22 -17.78 -1.27 -16.29
N GLY A 23 -18.36 -0.69 -15.23
CA GLY A 23 -17.83 -0.84 -13.89
C GLY A 23 -17.57 -2.32 -13.73
N SER A 24 -16.30 -2.67 -13.51
CA SER A 24 -15.96 -4.07 -13.38
C SER A 24 -16.69 -4.51 -12.12
N SER A 25 -17.59 -5.49 -12.24
CA SER A 25 -17.89 -6.32 -11.07
C SER A 25 -16.54 -6.70 -10.50
N GLY A 26 -16.33 -6.52 -9.19
CA GLY A 26 -15.05 -6.82 -8.56
C GLY A 26 -14.58 -8.26 -8.83
N VAL A 27 -13.43 -8.61 -8.28
CA VAL A 27 -12.80 -9.92 -8.51
C VAL A 27 -13.69 -11.07 -8.04
N ASP A 28 -13.88 -12.09 -8.89
CA ASP A 28 -14.48 -13.37 -8.49
C ASP A 28 -13.37 -14.28 -7.95
N CYS A 29 -13.27 -14.35 -6.62
CA CYS A 29 -12.23 -15.13 -5.95
C CYS A 29 -12.34 -16.65 -6.20
N SER A 30 -13.46 -17.15 -6.70
CA SER A 30 -13.58 -18.57 -7.05
C SER A 30 -12.80 -18.97 -8.32
N GLU A 31 -12.42 -17.97 -9.14
CA GLU A 31 -11.60 -18.15 -10.34
C GLU A 31 -10.12 -17.82 -10.12
N VAL A 32 -9.76 -17.32 -8.93
CA VAL A 32 -8.39 -16.96 -8.58
C VAL A 32 -7.62 -18.20 -8.13
N HIS A 33 -6.37 -18.30 -8.61
CA HIS A 33 -5.49 -19.41 -8.32
C HIS A 33 -4.10 -18.90 -7.93
N TYR A 34 -3.47 -19.63 -7.02
CA TYR A 34 -2.10 -19.38 -6.58
C TYR A 34 -1.16 -20.47 -7.11
N ASN A 35 0.09 -20.10 -7.41
CA ASN A 35 1.07 -21.01 -8.02
C ASN A 35 1.79 -21.91 -7.00
N ALA A 36 1.88 -21.44 -5.76
CA ALA A 36 2.32 -22.18 -4.59
C ALA A 36 1.32 -21.93 -3.46
N THR A 37 1.39 -22.75 -2.40
CA THR A 37 0.41 -22.73 -1.29
C THR A 37 1.07 -22.82 0.09
N ASP A 38 2.40 -22.69 0.18
CA ASP A 38 3.14 -22.70 1.45
C ASP A 38 4.51 -21.99 1.30
N PRO A 39 4.55 -20.65 1.37
CA PRO A 39 3.39 -19.75 1.40
C PRO A 39 2.72 -19.65 0.02
N TYR A 40 1.50 -19.10 -0.01
CA TYR A 40 0.82 -18.71 -1.25
C TYR A 40 1.57 -17.58 -1.96
N GLU A 41 1.76 -17.70 -3.26
CA GLU A 41 2.46 -16.69 -4.07
C GLU A 41 1.50 -15.65 -4.66
N VAL A 42 1.64 -14.39 -4.27
CA VAL A 42 0.84 -13.26 -4.79
C VAL A 42 1.62 -12.53 -5.89
N TRP A 43 1.11 -12.58 -7.11
CA TRP A 43 1.69 -11.99 -8.31
C TRP A 43 0.88 -10.80 -8.87
N ASN A 44 -0.41 -10.68 -8.51
CA ASN A 44 -1.30 -9.65 -9.04
C ASN A 44 -2.35 -9.20 -8.01
N ILE A 45 -3.10 -8.15 -8.39
CA ILE A 45 -4.09 -7.51 -7.52
C ILE A 45 -5.31 -8.39 -7.23
N ASP A 46 -5.70 -9.26 -8.17
CA ASP A 46 -6.80 -10.22 -7.97
C ASP A 46 -6.45 -11.23 -6.87
N GLN A 47 -5.25 -11.80 -6.93
CA GLN A 47 -4.71 -12.70 -5.90
C GLN A 47 -4.56 -12.00 -4.55
N LEU A 48 -4.25 -10.71 -4.55
CA LEU A 48 -4.15 -9.92 -3.33
C LEU A 48 -5.54 -9.72 -2.69
N GLN A 49 -6.57 -9.35 -3.46
CA GLN A 49 -7.92 -9.17 -2.91
C GLN A 49 -8.52 -10.49 -2.40
N CYS A 50 -8.16 -11.60 -3.02
CA CYS A 50 -8.71 -12.92 -2.72
C CYS A 50 -7.92 -13.72 -1.68
N MET A 51 -7.01 -13.06 -0.94
CA MET A 51 -6.32 -13.69 0.18
C MET A 51 -7.32 -14.18 1.23
N GLU A 52 -7.12 -15.40 1.69
CA GLU A 52 -7.84 -15.99 2.81
C GLU A 52 -7.20 -15.51 4.13
N PRO A 53 -8.00 -15.23 5.17
CA PRO A 53 -7.53 -14.53 6.36
C PRO A 53 -6.52 -15.31 7.22
N ASP A 54 -6.56 -16.64 7.19
CA ASP A 54 -5.79 -17.51 8.09
C ASP A 54 -4.58 -18.18 7.41
N GLU A 55 -4.22 -17.73 6.22
CA GLU A 55 -3.19 -18.36 5.38
C GLU A 55 -1.94 -17.46 5.23
N ASP A 56 -0.81 -18.06 4.84
CA ASP A 56 0.47 -17.36 4.68
C ASP A 56 0.76 -17.03 3.21
N TYR A 57 1.22 -15.81 2.95
CA TYR A 57 1.39 -15.22 1.63
C TYR A 57 2.75 -14.53 1.46
N GLY A 58 3.28 -14.61 0.25
CA GLY A 58 4.47 -13.86 -0.17
C GLY A 58 4.24 -13.16 -1.51
N ILE A 59 4.43 -11.85 -1.56
CA ILE A 59 4.40 -11.09 -2.81
C ILE A 59 5.65 -11.43 -3.63
N GLN A 60 5.46 -11.70 -4.92
CA GLN A 60 6.51 -12.15 -5.83
C GLN A 60 6.90 -11.13 -6.90
N SER A 61 6.10 -10.06 -7.05
CA SER A 61 6.37 -8.97 -7.97
C SER A 61 5.67 -7.69 -7.51
N ASP A 62 6.11 -6.56 -8.02
CA ASP A 62 5.37 -5.31 -7.85
C ASP A 62 3.97 -5.46 -8.46
N ILE A 63 2.95 -4.92 -7.77
CA ILE A 63 1.54 -5.01 -8.13
C ILE A 63 1.05 -3.61 -8.51
N ASP A 64 0.59 -3.46 -9.76
CA ASP A 64 -0.16 -2.29 -10.21
C ASP A 64 -1.65 -2.49 -9.86
N ALA A 65 -2.14 -1.71 -8.91
CA ALA A 65 -3.52 -1.75 -8.41
C ALA A 65 -4.38 -0.62 -9.00
N SER A 66 -3.91 0.12 -10.01
CA SER A 66 -4.63 1.29 -10.55
C SER A 66 -6.01 0.96 -11.12
N GLU A 67 -6.22 -0.27 -11.57
CA GLU A 67 -7.52 -0.74 -12.06
C GLU A 67 -8.60 -0.84 -10.98
N THR A 68 -8.19 -0.93 -9.70
CA THR A 68 -9.12 -1.00 -8.56
C THR A 68 -10.04 0.21 -8.50
N SER A 69 -9.63 1.37 -9.01
CA SER A 69 -10.47 2.57 -9.11
C SER A 69 -11.79 2.37 -9.86
N GLY A 70 -11.88 1.37 -10.74
CA GLY A 70 -13.09 1.01 -11.48
C GLY A 70 -13.85 -0.20 -10.92
N TRP A 71 -13.38 -0.81 -9.83
CA TRP A 71 -13.98 -2.00 -9.23
C TRP A 71 -15.17 -1.64 -8.33
N ASN A 72 -16.06 -2.62 -8.13
CA ASN A 72 -17.15 -2.56 -7.17
C ASN A 72 -18.03 -1.30 -7.35
N ASP A 73 -18.43 -1.03 -8.59
CA ASP A 73 -19.20 0.17 -8.96
C ASP A 73 -18.52 1.51 -8.55
N GLY A 74 -17.18 1.51 -8.52
CA GLY A 74 -16.36 2.66 -8.12
C GLY A 74 -16.04 2.73 -6.62
N ALA A 75 -16.45 1.72 -5.83
CA ALA A 75 -16.07 1.61 -4.42
C ALA A 75 -14.59 1.21 -4.25
N GLY A 76 -13.90 0.80 -5.32
CA GLY A 76 -12.49 0.46 -5.23
C GLY A 76 -12.26 -1.01 -4.89
N PHE A 77 -11.07 -1.30 -4.40
CA PHE A 77 -10.67 -2.55 -3.78
C PHE A 77 -11.55 -2.85 -2.55
N GLU A 78 -11.91 -4.13 -2.37
CA GLU A 78 -12.48 -4.64 -1.12
C GLU A 78 -11.33 -4.97 -0.19
N PRO A 79 -11.19 -4.30 0.98
CA PRO A 79 -10.11 -4.60 1.90
C PRO A 79 -10.08 -6.10 2.18
N VAL A 80 -8.89 -6.68 2.17
CA VAL A 80 -8.70 -8.02 2.72
C VAL A 80 -9.20 -7.96 4.14
N SER A 81 -9.95 -8.98 4.58
CA SER A 81 -10.53 -9.02 5.92
C SER A 81 -11.47 -7.86 6.30
N ALA A 82 -12.20 -7.26 5.35
CA ALA A 82 -13.28 -6.32 5.66
C ALA A 82 -14.54 -7.06 6.20
N GLY A 83 -15.06 -6.63 7.36
CA GLY A 83 -16.39 -7.00 7.80
C GLY A 83 -16.51 -7.39 9.27
N ASN A 84 -16.26 -8.66 9.59
CA ASN A 84 -16.61 -9.26 10.88
C ASN A 84 -15.39 -9.87 11.57
N GLU A 85 -15.46 -10.09 12.89
CA GLU A 85 -14.39 -10.74 13.68
C GLU A 85 -13.93 -12.11 13.15
N SER A 86 -14.78 -12.79 12.34
CA SER A 86 -14.45 -14.10 11.74
C SER A 86 -13.69 -14.01 10.42
N ASP A 87 -13.56 -12.82 9.86
CA ASP A 87 -12.90 -12.57 8.59
C ASP A 87 -11.58 -11.80 8.77
N GLU A 88 -11.17 -11.49 10.01
CA GLU A 88 -9.95 -10.74 10.34
C GLU A 88 -8.67 -11.50 9.92
N PHE A 89 -7.67 -10.78 9.39
CA PHE A 89 -6.46 -11.40 8.85
C PHE A 89 -5.53 -11.86 9.99
N SER A 90 -5.46 -13.17 10.22
CA SER A 90 -4.62 -13.82 11.24
C SER A 90 -3.38 -14.53 10.69
N GLY A 91 -3.28 -14.62 9.37
CA GLY A 91 -2.13 -15.18 8.64
C GLY A 91 -0.95 -14.23 8.50
N THR A 92 -0.02 -14.58 7.60
CA THR A 92 1.19 -13.80 7.34
C THR A 92 1.19 -13.25 5.92
N LEU A 93 1.52 -11.97 5.73
CA LEU A 93 1.89 -11.42 4.44
C LEU A 93 3.32 -10.88 4.48
N VAL A 94 4.20 -11.45 3.65
CA VAL A 94 5.56 -10.93 3.43
C VAL A 94 5.63 -10.28 2.05
N GLY A 95 5.80 -8.95 2.01
CA GLY A 95 5.89 -8.19 0.77
C GLY A 95 7.21 -8.37 0.00
N ASN A 96 8.24 -8.96 0.61
CA ASN A 96 9.57 -9.18 0.02
C ASN A 96 10.23 -7.91 -0.57
N GLY A 97 9.84 -6.73 -0.07
CA GLY A 97 10.32 -5.42 -0.53
C GLY A 97 9.64 -4.90 -1.79
N HIS A 98 8.59 -5.59 -2.28
CA HIS A 98 7.84 -5.20 -3.45
C HIS A 98 6.91 -4.01 -3.21
N ASN A 99 6.51 -3.40 -4.32
CA ASN A 99 5.58 -2.28 -4.33
C ASN A 99 4.15 -2.73 -4.64
N ILE A 100 3.16 -2.14 -3.97
CA ILE A 100 1.79 -2.04 -4.46
C ILE A 100 1.57 -0.58 -4.83
N SER A 101 1.09 -0.29 -6.03
CA SER A 101 0.94 1.08 -6.52
C SER A 101 -0.45 1.38 -7.04
N GLY A 102 -0.97 2.59 -6.76
CA GLY A 102 -2.23 3.08 -7.35
C GLY A 102 -3.49 2.46 -6.75
N LEU A 103 -3.40 1.85 -5.57
CA LEU A 103 -4.54 1.23 -4.89
C LEU A 103 -5.62 2.27 -4.58
N THR A 104 -6.87 2.00 -4.95
CA THR A 104 -8.03 2.82 -4.60
C THR A 104 -8.99 2.03 -3.72
N VAL A 105 -9.35 2.57 -2.56
CA VAL A 105 -10.39 2.05 -1.66
C VAL A 105 -11.32 3.22 -1.33
N HIS A 106 -12.56 3.21 -1.80
CA HIS A 106 -13.51 4.32 -1.64
C HIS A 106 -14.80 3.87 -0.95
N ARG A 107 -14.73 3.79 0.39
CA ARG A 107 -15.77 3.24 1.26
C ARG A 107 -16.15 4.24 2.36
N PRO A 108 -16.68 5.44 2.00
CA PRO A 108 -16.85 6.58 2.92
C PRO A 108 -17.87 6.38 4.07
N ARG A 109 -18.44 5.19 4.22
CA ARG A 109 -19.42 4.83 5.26
C ARG A 109 -19.07 3.53 5.97
N GLU A 110 -17.88 3.01 5.71
CA GLU A 110 -17.40 1.77 6.31
C GLU A 110 -16.24 2.10 7.22
N ASP A 111 -16.15 1.33 8.29
CA ASP A 111 -15.09 1.42 9.28
C ASP A 111 -14.00 0.41 8.94
N GLU A 112 -12.82 0.60 9.53
CA GLU A 112 -11.68 -0.31 9.39
C GLU A 112 -11.31 -0.47 7.92
N VAL A 113 -10.85 0.63 7.31
CA VAL A 113 -10.61 0.71 5.87
C VAL A 113 -9.12 0.86 5.57
N GLY A 114 -8.59 0.01 4.70
CA GLY A 114 -7.23 0.03 4.18
C GLY A 114 -7.02 -1.04 3.11
N LEU A 115 -5.77 -1.45 2.87
CA LEU A 115 -5.51 -2.69 2.12
C LEU A 115 -6.08 -3.90 2.89
N PHE A 116 -5.89 -3.90 4.21
CA PHE A 116 -6.55 -4.77 5.15
C PHE A 116 -7.59 -3.98 5.94
N GLY A 117 -8.70 -4.62 6.29
CA GLY A 117 -9.62 -4.06 7.27
C GLY A 117 -8.98 -4.14 8.66
N THR A 118 -8.85 -5.37 9.14
CA THR A 118 -8.23 -5.67 10.43
C THR A 118 -7.16 -6.75 10.30
N VAL A 119 -5.98 -6.48 10.86
CA VAL A 119 -4.93 -7.48 11.14
C VAL A 119 -5.14 -7.99 12.57
N ALA A 120 -5.58 -9.24 12.67
CA ALA A 120 -6.01 -9.91 13.90
C ALA A 120 -4.84 -10.34 14.77
N SER A 121 -5.13 -10.72 16.02
CA SER A 121 -4.15 -11.37 16.90
C SER A 121 -3.49 -12.57 16.21
N GLY A 122 -2.15 -12.57 16.14
CA GLY A 122 -1.37 -13.62 15.45
C GLY A 122 -1.05 -13.30 13.99
N GLY A 123 -1.79 -12.34 13.40
CA GLY A 123 -1.55 -11.86 12.04
C GLY A 123 -0.29 -11.00 11.95
N SER A 124 0.38 -11.08 10.80
CA SER A 124 1.56 -10.27 10.52
C SER A 124 1.63 -9.78 9.09
N VAL A 125 2.01 -8.51 8.91
CA VAL A 125 2.26 -7.93 7.57
C VAL A 125 3.59 -7.21 7.57
N SER A 126 4.47 -7.56 6.63
CA SER A 126 5.84 -7.05 6.65
C SER A 126 6.45 -6.75 5.29
N ASN A 127 7.45 -5.85 5.28
CA ASN A 127 8.38 -5.62 4.18
C ASN A 127 7.66 -5.31 2.84
N ILE A 128 6.80 -4.30 2.85
CA ILE A 128 6.00 -3.90 1.69
C ILE A 128 5.92 -2.38 1.57
N ASN A 129 5.97 -1.88 0.34
CA ASN A 129 5.81 -0.46 0.04
C ASN A 129 4.49 -0.23 -0.69
N ILE A 130 3.61 0.62 -0.15
CA ILE A 130 2.30 0.90 -0.74
C ILE A 130 2.30 2.37 -1.19
N ASN A 131 2.36 2.60 -2.49
CA ASN A 131 2.62 3.90 -3.09
C ASN A 131 1.39 4.41 -3.85
N ASP A 132 1.24 5.74 -3.91
CA ASP A 132 0.17 6.41 -4.65
C ASP A 132 -1.23 5.87 -4.29
N VAL A 133 -1.47 5.57 -3.01
CA VAL A 133 -2.80 5.09 -2.56
C VAL A 133 -3.83 6.20 -2.54
N ASN A 134 -5.10 5.84 -2.72
CA ASN A 134 -6.24 6.70 -2.45
C ASN A 134 -7.26 5.95 -1.60
N VAL A 135 -7.29 6.25 -0.30
CA VAL A 135 -8.14 5.55 0.67
C VAL A 135 -9.16 6.51 1.27
N THR A 136 -10.44 6.14 1.23
CA THR A 136 -11.55 6.86 1.87
C THR A 136 -12.37 5.90 2.73
N GLY A 137 -12.53 6.20 4.02
CA GLY A 137 -13.38 5.44 4.97
C GLY A 137 -14.18 6.35 5.90
N ASP A 138 -14.85 5.80 6.93
CA ASP A 138 -15.54 6.55 8.00
C ASP A 138 -14.69 6.57 9.29
N GLU A 139 -14.61 5.44 10.01
CA GLU A 139 -13.74 5.27 11.18
C GLU A 139 -12.57 4.30 10.93
N ASN A 140 -11.44 4.52 11.62
CA ASN A 140 -10.22 3.70 11.54
C ASN A 140 -9.75 3.47 10.10
N VAL A 141 -9.24 4.53 9.48
CA VAL A 141 -8.73 4.49 8.11
C VAL A 141 -7.20 4.47 8.14
N GLY A 142 -6.61 3.51 7.44
CA GLY A 142 -5.16 3.40 7.25
C GLY A 142 -4.79 2.98 5.84
N GLY A 143 -3.56 3.28 5.42
CA GLY A 143 -3.12 2.93 4.07
C GLY A 143 -2.80 1.44 3.94
N LEU A 144 -2.25 0.85 5.00
CA LEU A 144 -2.09 -0.58 5.12
C LEU A 144 -3.34 -1.22 5.74
N ALA A 145 -3.70 -0.80 6.95
CA ALA A 145 -4.76 -1.45 7.71
C ALA A 145 -5.65 -0.42 8.41
N GLY A 146 -6.96 -0.69 8.47
CA GLY A 146 -7.84 0.08 9.33
C GLY A 146 -7.47 -0.09 10.80
N LYS A 147 -7.26 -1.35 11.22
CA LYS A 147 -6.93 -1.71 12.60
C LYS A 147 -5.89 -2.82 12.69
N VAL A 148 -5.08 -2.75 13.74
CA VAL A 148 -4.11 -3.79 14.12
C VAL A 148 -4.39 -4.18 15.57
N GLU A 149 -4.73 -5.45 15.80
CA GLU A 149 -5.13 -5.94 17.12
C GLU A 149 -3.95 -6.31 18.04
N GLU A 150 -4.25 -6.55 19.32
CA GLU A 150 -3.25 -7.03 20.27
C GLU A 150 -2.61 -8.35 19.77
N ASN A 151 -1.28 -8.48 19.92
CA ASN A 151 -0.48 -9.59 19.40
C ASN A 151 -0.41 -9.71 17.87
N ALA A 152 -0.90 -8.72 17.12
CA ALA A 152 -0.60 -8.56 15.70
C ALA A 152 0.69 -7.74 15.51
N GLU A 153 1.37 -7.93 14.38
CA GLU A 153 2.59 -7.19 14.02
C GLU A 153 2.54 -6.60 12.61
N VAL A 154 2.90 -5.32 12.49
CA VAL A 154 3.19 -4.65 11.22
C VAL A 154 4.63 -4.19 11.25
N SER A 155 5.45 -4.63 10.28
CA SER A 155 6.88 -4.30 10.25
C SER A 155 7.41 -3.89 8.88
N ASP A 156 8.30 -2.89 8.85
CA ASP A 156 8.96 -2.43 7.62
C ASP A 156 7.99 -2.11 6.47
N VAL A 157 6.87 -1.46 6.81
CA VAL A 157 5.87 -1.02 5.84
C VAL A 157 6.02 0.48 5.57
N THR A 158 6.00 0.86 4.29
CA THR A 158 5.92 2.26 3.90
C THR A 158 4.64 2.57 3.15
N VAL A 159 4.03 3.72 3.45
CA VAL A 159 2.83 4.19 2.74
C VAL A 159 3.02 5.62 2.21
N ASP A 160 2.63 5.86 0.97
CA ASP A 160 2.51 7.17 0.33
C ASP A 160 1.18 7.27 -0.45
N GLY A 161 0.60 8.46 -0.54
CA GLY A 161 -0.70 8.68 -1.20
C GLY A 161 -1.60 9.67 -0.47
N GLU A 162 -2.91 9.55 -0.66
CA GLU A 162 -3.97 10.36 -0.05
C GLU A 162 -4.92 9.47 0.76
N LEU A 163 -5.16 9.85 2.01
CA LEU A 163 -6.07 9.13 2.91
C LEU A 163 -7.06 10.11 3.53
N SER A 164 -8.33 9.71 3.55
CA SER A 164 -9.39 10.50 4.16
C SER A 164 -10.36 9.63 4.97
N GLY A 165 -10.79 10.17 6.10
CA GLY A 165 -11.81 9.56 6.94
C GLY A 165 -12.49 10.61 7.82
N ASN A 166 -13.55 10.22 8.52
CA ASN A 166 -14.30 11.12 9.39
C ASN A 166 -13.70 11.13 10.81
N SER A 167 -13.42 9.96 11.38
CA SER A 167 -12.98 9.84 12.79
C SER A 167 -11.47 9.68 12.93
N THR A 168 -10.98 8.44 12.89
CA THR A 168 -9.58 8.08 13.14
C THR A 168 -8.89 7.75 11.82
N VAL A 169 -7.81 8.48 11.49
CA VAL A 169 -7.05 8.27 10.26
C VAL A 169 -5.56 8.24 10.55
N GLY A 170 -4.88 7.18 10.15
CA GLY A 170 -3.42 7.05 10.24
C GLY A 170 -2.79 6.76 8.89
N GLY A 171 -1.59 7.26 8.61
CA GLY A 171 -0.98 7.04 7.30
C GLY A 171 -0.60 5.59 7.01
N VAL A 172 -0.27 4.77 8.02
CA VAL A 172 -0.10 3.30 7.86
C VAL A 172 -1.29 2.56 8.46
N VAL A 173 -1.61 2.83 9.73
CA VAL A 173 -2.68 2.15 10.46
C VAL A 173 -3.66 3.15 11.07
N GLY A 174 -4.97 2.93 10.93
CA GLY A 174 -5.97 3.76 11.62
C GLY A 174 -5.85 3.66 13.14
N ALA A 175 -6.15 2.49 13.70
CA ALA A 175 -6.05 2.20 15.13
C ALA A 175 -5.08 1.04 15.43
N ASN A 176 -4.10 1.27 16.30
CA ASN A 176 -3.11 0.26 16.69
C ASN A 176 -3.26 -0.18 18.15
N ASN A 177 -3.55 -1.46 18.36
CA ASN A 177 -3.45 -2.18 19.64
C ASN A 177 -2.25 -3.16 19.66
N GLY A 178 -1.64 -3.45 18.51
CA GLY A 178 -0.51 -4.37 18.35
C GLY A 178 0.86 -3.69 18.31
N SER A 179 1.76 -4.26 17.50
CA SER A 179 3.13 -3.75 17.32
C SER A 179 3.34 -3.18 15.91
N ILE A 180 3.85 -1.96 15.83
CA ILE A 180 4.30 -1.34 14.58
C ILE A 180 5.80 -1.09 14.67
N ILE A 181 6.58 -1.68 13.78
CA ILE A 181 8.05 -1.68 13.83
C ILE A 181 8.62 -1.19 12.50
N GLY A 182 9.58 -0.26 12.50
CA GLY A 182 10.31 0.13 11.28
C GLY A 182 9.44 0.73 10.15
N SER A 183 8.19 1.08 10.44
CA SER A 183 7.22 1.52 9.43
C SER A 183 7.15 3.04 9.32
N ALA A 184 6.82 3.54 8.13
CA ALA A 184 6.79 4.97 7.83
C ALA A 184 5.60 5.36 6.95
N SER A 185 5.15 6.62 7.05
CA SER A 185 4.21 7.19 6.10
C SER A 185 4.67 8.55 5.62
N ARG A 186 4.39 8.81 4.35
CA ARG A 186 4.52 10.11 3.67
C ARG A 186 3.18 10.61 3.15
N ALA A 187 2.10 9.91 3.46
CA ALA A 187 0.81 10.16 2.88
C ALA A 187 0.14 11.44 3.41
N ALA A 188 -0.68 12.05 2.57
CA ALA A 188 -1.53 13.17 2.94
C ALA A 188 -2.77 12.64 3.68
N VAL A 189 -2.81 12.83 5.00
CA VAL A 189 -3.89 12.34 5.87
C VAL A 189 -4.87 13.48 6.18
N THR A 190 -6.16 13.24 5.92
CA THR A 190 -7.26 14.14 6.27
C THR A 190 -8.28 13.41 7.16
N GLY A 191 -8.65 13.99 8.30
CA GLY A 191 -9.76 13.49 9.12
C GLY A 191 -10.23 14.50 10.15
N ASP A 192 -11.42 14.31 10.71
CA ASP A 192 -12.08 15.32 11.54
C ASP A 192 -11.77 15.20 13.03
N THR A 193 -11.40 14.00 13.52
CA THR A 193 -11.20 13.75 14.96
C THR A 193 -9.76 13.46 15.35
N SER A 194 -9.22 12.30 14.93
CA SER A 194 -7.90 11.82 15.35
C SER A 194 -7.07 11.45 14.13
N THR A 195 -6.14 12.32 13.76
CA THR A 195 -5.24 12.10 12.62
C THR A 195 -3.80 11.93 13.10
N GLY A 196 -3.09 10.95 12.55
CA GLY A 196 -1.65 10.82 12.75
C GLY A 196 -0.93 10.40 11.49
N ASN A 197 0.30 10.89 11.29
CA ASN A 197 1.04 10.58 10.07
C ASN A 197 1.36 9.08 9.97
N LEU A 198 1.73 8.42 11.07
CA LEU A 198 1.94 6.96 11.07
C LEU A 198 0.69 6.19 11.50
N VAL A 199 0.13 6.57 12.65
CA VAL A 199 -1.02 5.91 13.28
C VAL A 199 -2.01 6.97 13.76
N GLY A 200 -3.31 6.76 13.54
CA GLY A 200 -4.36 7.67 14.02
C GLY A 200 -4.51 7.63 15.54
N VAL A 201 -4.76 6.44 16.09
CA VAL A 201 -4.80 6.18 17.54
C VAL A 201 -3.91 5.01 17.89
N ASN A 202 -3.06 5.17 18.91
CA ASN A 202 -2.14 4.12 19.36
C ASN A 202 -2.37 3.75 20.83
N ASN A 203 -2.79 2.50 21.06
CA ASN A 203 -2.82 1.84 22.36
C ASN A 203 -1.75 0.74 22.49
N GLY A 204 -1.11 0.35 21.38
CA GLY A 204 -0.04 -0.63 21.30
C GLY A 204 1.37 -0.04 21.33
N VAL A 205 2.31 -0.75 20.72
CA VAL A 205 3.74 -0.40 20.66
C VAL A 205 4.09 0.15 19.27
N ILE A 206 4.84 1.26 19.25
CA ILE A 206 5.50 1.78 18.04
C ILE A 206 7.00 1.81 18.29
N ASN A 207 7.76 1.10 17.47
CA ASN A 207 9.22 1.12 17.46
C ASN A 207 9.70 1.61 16.10
N SER A 208 10.50 2.67 16.06
CA SER A 208 10.92 3.30 14.80
C SER A 208 11.89 2.46 13.96
N GLY A 209 12.22 1.23 14.38
CA GLY A 209 13.30 0.43 13.80
C GLY A 209 14.62 1.06 14.23
N ASN A 210 15.39 0.38 15.07
CA ASN A 210 16.76 0.84 15.28
C ASN A 210 17.51 0.52 13.98
N ASP A 211 17.89 1.56 13.22
CA ASP A 211 18.97 1.53 12.24
C ASP A 211 20.27 1.15 12.96
N SER A 212 20.40 -0.10 13.39
CA SER A 212 21.61 -0.63 13.99
C SER A 212 22.42 -1.43 12.98
N GLU A 213 22.45 -1.01 11.72
CA GLU A 213 23.58 -1.16 10.81
C GLU A 213 23.62 0.01 9.82
N SER A 214 24.08 1.18 10.30
CA SER A 214 24.80 2.10 9.43
C SER A 214 26.13 1.45 9.03
N GLU A 215 26.07 0.40 8.20
CA GLU A 215 27.21 -0.04 7.43
C GLU A 215 27.53 1.11 6.47
N LEU A 216 28.36 2.05 6.94
CA LEU A 216 29.12 2.90 6.04
C LEU A 216 29.69 1.94 4.98
N PRO A 217 29.36 2.10 3.69
CA PRO A 217 29.80 1.14 2.68
C PRO A 217 31.30 0.99 2.85
N ALA A 218 31.81 -0.24 3.00
CA ALA A 218 33.21 -0.51 3.34
C ALA A 218 34.23 0.27 2.48
N PHE A 219 33.81 0.72 1.30
CA PHE A 219 34.54 1.64 0.42
C PHE A 219 34.83 3.03 1.03
N ALA A 220 33.94 3.60 1.85
CA ALA A 220 34.16 4.89 2.52
C ALA A 220 35.24 4.80 3.62
N ALA A 221 35.26 3.69 4.39
CA ALA A 221 36.28 3.46 5.40
C ALA A 221 37.67 3.24 4.79
N ILE A 222 37.75 2.54 3.65
CA ILE A 222 39.00 2.33 2.91
C ILE A 222 39.54 3.65 2.33
N ALA A 223 38.66 4.52 1.80
CA ALA A 223 39.07 5.82 1.25
C ALA A 223 39.67 6.75 2.33
N ILE A 224 39.11 6.74 3.54
CA ILE A 224 39.63 7.52 4.68
C ILE A 224 41.01 6.99 5.11
N LEU A 225 41.19 5.66 5.17
CA LEU A 225 42.46 5.05 5.57
C LEU A 225 43.59 5.29 4.54
N ILE A 226 43.28 5.22 3.24
CA ILE A 226 44.25 5.50 2.17
C ILE A 226 44.69 6.97 2.18
N THR A 227 43.74 7.90 2.38
CA THR A 227 44.03 9.33 2.45
C THR A 227 44.91 9.65 3.66
N PHE A 228 44.66 9.00 4.81
CA PHE A 228 45.46 9.17 6.01
C PHE A 228 46.89 8.62 5.85
N LEU A 229 47.06 7.46 5.23
CA LEU A 229 48.38 6.87 4.94
C LEU A 229 49.20 7.73 3.98
N LEU A 230 48.59 8.29 2.93
CA LEU A 230 49.26 9.19 1.99
C LEU A 230 49.69 10.50 2.66
N ALA A 231 48.86 11.05 3.55
CA ALA A 231 49.20 12.26 4.30
C ALA A 231 50.38 12.03 5.26
N VAL A 232 50.41 10.89 5.98
CA VAL A 232 51.52 10.52 6.87
C VAL A 232 52.81 10.31 6.07
N ALA A 233 52.76 9.63 4.92
CA ALA A 233 53.92 9.45 4.06
C ALA A 233 54.48 10.80 3.57
N ALA A 234 53.62 11.75 3.17
CA ALA A 234 54.05 13.07 2.73
C ALA A 234 54.73 13.88 3.84
N VAL A 235 54.26 13.78 5.09
CA VAL A 235 54.88 14.43 6.25
C VAL A 235 56.25 13.83 6.58
N ILE A 236 56.40 12.52 6.45
CA ILE A 236 57.68 11.83 6.70
C ILE A 236 58.73 12.20 5.63
N VAL A 237 58.34 12.29 4.35
CA VAL A 237 59.26 12.68 3.26
C VAL A 237 59.73 14.13 3.39
N LYS A 238 58.89 15.04 3.91
CA LYS A 238 59.23 16.46 4.07
C LYS A 238 60.13 16.78 5.27
N LYS A 239 60.38 15.80 6.16
CA LYS A 239 61.22 15.91 7.37
C LYS A 239 62.61 15.29 7.23
N ARG A 240 63.02 14.84 6.04
CA ARG A 240 64.38 14.40 5.72
C ARG A 240 65.12 15.41 4.84
#